data_AF-A0A7J7J7R7-F1
#
_entry.id   AF-A0A7J7J7R7-F1
#
_cell.length_a   1.000
_cell.length_b   1.000
_cell.length_c   1.000
_cell.angle_alpha   90.00
_cell.angle_beta   90.00
_cell.angle_gamma   90.00
#
_symmetry.space_group_name_H-M   'P 1'
#
loop_
_entity.id
_entity.type
_entity.pdbx_description
1 polymer ?
#
loop_
_entity_poly.entity_id
_entity_poly.type
_entity_poly.pdbx_seq_one_letter_code
_entity_poly.pdbx_strand_id
1 'polypeptide(L)' 'MSSRGGYSKNDGDWCCPDPKCGNTNFARRDKCNRCGCEKPQMAGKVKLGGFELGKQLAKKVKDYLVLMIGNVKHVGM' A
#
# COMPACT_ATOMS: atom_id res chain seq x y z
N MET A 1 -7.48 21.91 -16.36
CA MET A 1 -7.78 22.58 -15.08
C MET A 1 -6.92 21.94 -14.00
N SER A 2 -5.90 22.66 -13.55
CA SER A 2 -5.04 22.48 -12.37
C SER A 2 -4.53 21.07 -12.03
N SER A 3 -3.39 20.69 -12.62
CA SER A 3 -2.43 19.78 -11.99
C SER A 3 -1.98 20.41 -10.66
N ARG A 4 -2.66 20.06 -9.57
CA ARG A 4 -2.29 20.53 -8.22
C ARG A 4 -0.92 19.93 -7.93
N GLY A 5 0.09 20.80 -8.04
CA GLY A 5 1.46 20.50 -7.65
C GLY A 5 1.44 19.76 -6.33
N GLY A 6 2.04 18.56 -6.34
CA GLY A 6 2.24 17.80 -5.13
C GLY A 6 2.88 18.73 -4.12
N TYR A 7 2.20 18.94 -2.99
CA TYR A 7 2.82 19.53 -1.82
C TYR A 7 4.00 18.60 -1.52
N SER A 8 5.19 18.99 -1.96
CA SER A 8 6.42 18.37 -1.55
C SER A 8 6.43 18.55 -0.05
N LYS A 9 6.02 17.51 0.68
CA LYS A 9 6.22 17.46 2.13
C LYS A 9 7.68 17.83 2.32
N ASN A 10 7.96 18.96 2.96
CA ASN A 10 9.35 19.33 3.21
C ASN A 10 10.00 18.13 3.88
N ASP A 11 11.23 17.81 3.50
CA ASP A 11 11.94 16.64 4.03
C ASP A 11 11.84 16.62 5.56
N GLY A 12 11.04 15.67 6.08
CA GLY A 12 10.82 15.46 7.51
C GLY A 12 9.45 15.87 8.06
N ASP A 13 8.66 16.71 7.39
CA ASP A 13 7.29 17.04 7.83
C ASP A 13 6.40 15.78 7.79
N TRP A 14 5.49 15.65 8.75
CA TRP A 14 4.69 14.43 8.92
C TRP A 14 3.20 14.72 9.04
N CYS A 15 2.39 13.91 8.35
CA CYS A 15 0.93 13.95 8.47
C CYS A 15 0.49 13.18 9.71
N CYS A 16 -0.43 13.76 10.47
CA CYS A 16 -1.04 13.11 11.63
C CYS A 16 -1.68 11.77 11.21
N PRO A 17 -1.40 10.66 11.92
CA PRO A 17 -1.94 9.35 11.60
C PRO A 17 -3.42 9.21 11.99
N ASP A 18 -3.96 10.13 12.81
CA ASP A 18 -5.38 10.15 13.13
C ASP A 18 -6.20 10.62 11.91
N PRO A 19 -7.04 9.75 11.32
CA PRO A 19 -7.84 10.09 10.14
C PRO A 19 -8.87 11.18 10.41
N LYS A 20 -9.25 11.42 11.68
CA LYS A 20 -10.14 12.52 12.06
C LYS A 20 -9.39 13.86 12.14
N CYS A 21 -8.07 13.83 12.26
CA CYS A 21 -7.24 15.03 12.42
C CYS A 21 -6.65 15.51 11.09
N GLY A 22 -5.96 14.64 10.35
CA GLY A 22 -5.35 14.94 9.05
C GLY A 22 -4.34 16.10 9.00
N ASN A 23 -3.87 16.60 10.14
CA ASN A 23 -3.01 17.78 10.20
C ASN A 23 -1.57 17.48 9.78
N THR A 24 -0.93 18.37 9.02
CA THR A 24 0.51 18.29 8.71
C THR A 24 1.31 19.01 9.80
N ASN A 25 2.27 18.31 10.39
CA ASN A 25 3.11 18.80 11.47
C ASN A 25 4.56 18.98 11.00
N PHE A 26 5.26 19.96 11.59
CA PHE A 26 6.68 20.18 11.33
C PHE A 26 7.55 19.00 11.76
N ALA A 27 8.62 18.72 11.01
CA ALA A 27 9.55 17.61 11.25
C ALA A 27 10.02 17.44 12.69
N ARG A 28 10.28 18.56 13.39
CA ARG A 28 10.78 18.64 14.77
C ARG A 28 9.76 18.27 15.85
N ARG A 29 8.50 18.02 15.50
CA ARG A 29 7.44 17.75 16.48
C ARG A 29 7.31 16.25 16.71
N ASP A 30 7.37 15.83 17.97
CA ASP A 30 7.11 14.44 18.37
C ASP A 30 5.62 14.16 18.62
N LYS A 31 4.79 15.21 18.72
CA LYS A 31 3.33 15.12 18.88
C LYS A 31 2.61 16.11 17.96
N CYS A 32 1.42 15.73 17.52
CA CYS A 32 0.60 16.54 16.63
C CYS A 32 0.18 17.82 17.33
N ASN A 33 0.33 18.96 16.65
CA ASN A 33 -0.02 20.26 17.24
C ASN A 33 -1.54 20.50 17.36
N ARG A 34 -2.38 19.62 16.79
CA ARG A 34 -3.83 19.72 16.82
C ARG A 34 -4.46 18.73 17.80
N CYS A 35 -4.17 17.44 17.66
CA CYS A 35 -4.80 16.40 18.48
C CYS A 35 -3.88 15.77 19.55
N GLY A 36 -2.59 16.12 19.58
CA GLY A 36 -1.62 15.56 20.53
C GLY A 36 -1.16 14.12 20.23
N CYS A 37 -1.67 13.48 19.18
CA CYS A 37 -1.25 12.15 18.76
C CYS A 37 0.25 12.11 18.45
N GLU A 38 0.92 11.01 18.75
CA GLU A 38 2.37 10.88 18.62
C GLU A 38 2.80 10.82 17.15
N LYS A 39 4.00 11.33 16.86
CA LYS A 39 4.64 11.19 15.57
C LYS A 39 4.81 9.69 15.29
N PRO A 40 4.30 9.17 14.16
CA PRO A 40 4.53 7.79 13.82
C PRO A 40 6.04 7.59 13.68
N GLN A 41 6.60 6.69 14.50
CA GLN A 41 7.98 6.27 14.31
C GLN A 41 8.05 5.67 12.92
N MET A 42 8.71 6.36 11.99
CA MET A 42 8.92 5.84 10.64
C MET A 42 9.96 4.73 10.74
N ALA A 43 9.57 3.59 11.30
CA ALA A 43 10.16 2.31 10.98
C ALA A 43 9.88 2.10 9.48
N GLY A 44 10.80 2.61 8.66
CA GLY A 44 10.81 2.41 7.23
C GLY A 44 10.54 0.95 6.92
N LYS A 45 9.58 0.73 6.02
CA LYS A 45 8.94 -0.53 5.59
C LYS A 45 7.48 -0.60 6.04
N VAL A 46 6.64 0.24 5.43
CA VAL A 46 5.38 -0.30 4.95
C VAL A 46 5.75 -1.28 3.83
N LYS A 47 6.08 -2.53 4.19
CA LYS A 47 5.91 -3.64 3.26
C LYS A 47 4.41 -3.75 3.06
N LEU A 48 3.86 -2.90 2.18
CA LEU A 48 2.57 -3.14 1.56
C LEU A 48 2.66 -4.59 1.04
N GLY A 49 1.89 -5.49 1.65
CA GLY A 49 2.02 -6.95 1.54
C GLY A 49 1.70 -7.53 0.15
N GLY A 50 2.06 -6.82 -0.93
CA GLY A 50 1.84 -7.24 -2.31
C GLY A 50 2.66 -8.47 -2.72
N PHE A 51 3.69 -8.85 -1.95
CA PHE A 51 4.50 -10.02 -2.28
C PHE A 51 3.83 -11.36 -1.94
N GLU A 52 2.92 -11.39 -0.96
CA GLU A 52 2.19 -12.61 -0.58
C GLU A 52 0.91 -12.78 -1.42
N LEU A 53 0.17 -11.69 -1.66
CA LEU A 53 -0.99 -11.71 -2.58
C LEU A 53 -0.58 -12.03 -4.02
N GLY A 54 0.56 -11.52 -4.48
CA GLY A 54 1.07 -11.81 -5.84
C GLY A 54 1.39 -13.30 -6.06
N LYS A 55 1.94 -13.99 -5.06
CA LYS A 55 2.26 -15.43 -5.15
C LYS A 55 1.00 -16.29 -5.24
N GLN A 56 -0.02 -15.99 -4.43
CA GLN A 56 -1.27 -16.76 -4.43
C GLN A 56 -2.01 -16.62 -5.76
N LEU A 57 -2.03 -15.41 -6.34
CA LEU A 57 -2.64 -15.17 -7.66
C LEU A 57 -1.86 -15.87 -8.78
N ALA A 58 -0.52 -15.81 -8.76
CA ALA A 58 0.32 -16.49 -9.76
C ALA A 58 0.15 -18.01 -9.73
N LYS A 59 -0.02 -18.62 -8.56
CA LYS A 59 -0.32 -20.06 -8.44
C LYS A 59 -1.69 -20.39 -9.04
N LYS A 60 -2.72 -19.62 -8.69
CA LYS A 60 -4.10 -19.85 -9.18
C LYS A 60 -4.21 -19.70 -10.70
N VAL A 61 -3.49 -18.76 -11.31
CA VAL A 61 -3.42 -18.59 -12.77
C VAL A 61 -2.79 -19.82 -13.44
N LYS A 62 -1.70 -20.36 -12.88
CA LYS A 62 -1.06 -21.58 -13.40
C LYS A 62 -1.98 -22.79 -13.29
N ASP A 63 -2.63 -22.97 -12.14
CA ASP A 63 -3.57 -24.08 -11.91
C ASP A 63 -4.77 -24.01 -12.86
N TYR A 64 -5.33 -22.82 -13.10
CA TYR A 64 -6.40 -22.60 -14.06
C TYR A 64 -5.96 -22.91 -15.50
N LEU A 65 -4.78 -22.44 -15.91
CA LEU A 65 -4.25 -22.71 -17.25
C LEU A 65 -4.02 -24.21 -17.49
N VAL A 66 -3.51 -24.93 -16.49
CA VAL A 66 -3.33 -26.40 -16.55
C VAL A 66 -4.68 -27.11 -16.69
N LEU A 67 -5.73 -26.66 -15.99
CA LEU A 67 -7.07 -27.23 -16.10
C LEU A 67 -7.68 -27.00 -17.50
N MET A 68 -7.51 -25.80 -18.05
CA MET A 68 -8.05 -25.45 -19.37
C MET A 68 -7.34 -26.20 -20.51
N ILE A 69 -6.03 -26.45 -20.38
CA ILE A 69 -5.26 -27.28 -21.32
C ILE A 69 -5.54 -28.78 -21.10
N GLY A 70 -5.80 -29.20 -19.85
CA GLY A 70 -6.07 -30.58 -19.46
C GLY A 70 -7.42 -31.12 -19.96
N ASN A 71 -8.44 -30.26 -20.07
CA ASN A 71 -9.76 -30.64 -20.61
C ASN A 71 -9.78 -30.89 -22.13
N VAL A 72 -8.70 -30.57 -22.85
CA VAL A 72 -8.57 -30.87 -24.28
C VAL A 72 -8.23 -32.36 -24.54
N LYS A 73 -7.87 -33.15 -23.51
CA LYS A 73 -7.30 -34.49 -23.70
C LYS A 73 -8.28 -35.66 -23.52
N HIS A 74 -9.59 -35.44 -23.48
CA HIS A 74 -10.58 -36.53 -23.28
C HIS A 74 -11.78 -36.52 -24.24
N VAL A 75 -11.70 -35.79 -25.35
CA VAL A 75 -12.64 -35.94 -26.48
C VAL A 75 -11.84 -36.40 -27.68
N GLY A 76 -11.65 -37.71 -27.82
CA GLY A 76 -10.93 -38.27 -28.95
C GLY A 76 -10.36 -39.67 -28.73
N MET A 77 -11.18 -40.62 -28.27
CA MET A 77 -11.06 -42.05 -28.57
C MET A 77 -12.47 -42.60 -28.77
#